data_AF-A0A1C6RNI8-F1
#
_entry.id   AF-A0A1C6RNI8-F1
#
_cell.length_a   1.000
_cell.length_b   1.000
_cell.length_c   1.000
_cell.angle_alpha   90.00
_cell.angle_beta   90.00
_cell.angle_gamma   90.00
#
_symmetry.space_group_name_H-M   'P 1'
#
loop_
_entity.id
_entity.type
_entity.pdbx_description
1 polymer ?
#
loop_
_entity_poly.entity_id
_entity_poly.type
_entity_poly.pdbx_seq_one_letter_code
_entity_poly.pdbx_strand_id
1 'polypeptide(L)'
;MKNRLLRASMVMGLVLAGSAVVATPASASEDKGGAICVLNQNTWLRDAEHGNVLRTLTAGRGFRWHGIGSDTGTGVLWYYGHGAEAPTQDGWVPRDNLSGCYWP
;
A
#
# COMPACT_ATOMS: atom_id res chain seq x y z
N MET A 1 64.85 -2.63 29.24
CA MET A 1 63.89 -2.62 30.36
C MET A 1 62.68 -1.74 29.98
N LYS A 2 61.58 -2.37 29.57
CA LYS A 2 60.29 -2.40 30.28
C LYS A 2 59.52 -1.09 30.63
N ASN A 3 59.02 -0.33 29.65
CA ASN A 3 57.97 0.68 29.90
C ASN A 3 56.86 0.54 28.82
N ARG A 4 55.91 -0.41 28.96
CA ARG A 4 54.58 -0.21 29.58
C ARG A 4 53.96 1.13 29.22
N LEU A 5 52.92 1.09 28.40
CA LEU A 5 51.65 1.80 28.59
C LEU A 5 50.69 1.33 27.47
N LEU A 6 49.86 0.34 27.79
CA LEU A 6 48.76 -0.10 26.94
C LEU A 6 47.81 1.09 26.72
N ARG A 7 47.59 1.46 25.45
CA ARG A 7 46.59 2.45 25.06
C ARG A 7 45.25 1.78 24.80
N ALA A 8 44.25 2.36 25.46
CA ALA A 8 42.84 2.13 25.37
C ALA A 8 42.31 2.02 23.93
N SER A 9 41.31 1.16 23.73
CA SER A 9 39.92 1.58 23.47
C SER A 9 39.12 0.35 23.03
N MET A 10 38.33 -0.20 23.94
CA MET A 10 37.38 -1.25 23.64
C MET A 10 36.17 -0.59 22.95
N VAL A 11 36.14 -0.59 21.62
CA VAL A 11 34.96 -0.17 20.85
C VAL A 11 33.96 -1.31 20.92
N MET A 12 33.05 -1.24 21.89
CA MET A 12 31.91 -2.14 21.99
C MET A 12 30.92 -1.76 20.88
N GLY A 13 31.05 -2.41 19.72
CA GLY A 13 30.10 -2.28 18.62
C GLY A 13 28.76 -2.88 19.04
N LEU A 14 27.77 -2.03 19.32
CA LEU A 14 26.40 -2.46 19.52
C LEU A 14 25.82 -2.85 18.17
N VAL A 15 25.89 -4.14 17.83
CA VAL A 15 25.19 -4.70 16.67
C VAL A 15 23.71 -4.77 17.04
N LEU A 16 22.99 -3.69 16.75
CA LEU A 16 21.53 -3.72 16.70
C LEU A 16 21.15 -4.66 15.54
N ALA A 17 20.92 -5.93 15.87
CA ALA A 17 20.23 -6.85 14.98
C ALA A 17 18.80 -6.34 14.81
N GLY A 18 18.64 -5.39 13.89
CA GLY A 18 17.33 -4.90 13.47
C GLY A 18 16.63 -6.04 12.76
N SER A 19 15.67 -6.66 13.42
CA SER A 19 14.68 -7.50 12.76
C SER A 19 14.02 -6.64 11.69
N ALA A 20 14.40 -6.84 10.43
CA ALA A 20 13.70 -6.25 9.31
C ALA A 20 12.30 -6.86 9.31
N VAL A 21 11.35 -6.16 9.93
CA VAL A 21 9.94 -6.51 9.83
C VAL A 21 9.61 -6.28 8.36
N VAL A 22 9.53 -7.35 7.57
CA VAL A 22 9.06 -7.27 6.19
C VAL A 22 7.64 -6.74 6.30
N ALA A 23 7.45 -5.46 5.97
CA ALA A 23 6.14 -4.83 6.03
C ALA A 23 5.24 -5.59 5.06
N THR A 24 4.36 -6.43 5.60
CA THR A 24 3.33 -7.07 4.80
C THR A 24 2.47 -5.96 4.20
N PRO A 25 2.10 -6.03 2.92
CA PRO A 25 1.25 -5.02 2.30
C PRO A 25 0.00 -4.84 3.15
N ALA A 26 -0.29 -3.59 3.51
CA ALA A 26 -1.46 -3.30 4.33
C ALA A 26 -2.72 -3.68 3.55
N SER A 27 -3.51 -4.61 4.08
CA SER A 27 -4.77 -5.03 3.49
C SER A 27 -5.85 -3.98 3.73
N ALA A 28 -6.77 -3.81 2.78
CA ALA A 28 -7.94 -2.95 2.96
C ALA A 28 -8.94 -3.62 3.91
N SER A 29 -9.71 -2.82 4.68
CA SER A 29 -10.66 -3.32 5.68
C SER A 29 -11.60 -4.37 5.09
N GLU A 30 -11.95 -5.40 5.88
CA GLU A 30 -12.83 -6.50 5.51
C GLU A 30 -14.29 -6.08 5.53
N ASP A 31 -14.81 -5.66 4.38
CA ASP A 31 -16.25 -5.64 4.12
C ASP A 31 -16.66 -6.98 3.50
N LYS A 32 -17.75 -7.56 4.00
CA LYS A 32 -18.22 -8.92 3.68
C LYS A 32 -18.54 -9.17 2.20
N GLY A 33 -18.48 -8.16 1.33
CA GLY A 33 -18.96 -8.22 -0.04
C GLY A 33 -17.98 -7.80 -1.14
N GLY A 34 -16.69 -7.59 -0.82
CA GLY A 34 -15.74 -7.02 -1.79
C GLY A 34 -14.44 -7.79 -1.94
N ALA A 35 -13.92 -7.86 -3.18
CA ALA A 35 -12.61 -8.44 -3.45
C ALA A 35 -11.49 -7.52 -2.92
N ILE A 36 -10.41 -8.11 -2.44
CA ILE A 36 -9.18 -7.40 -2.10
C ILE A 36 -8.24 -7.49 -3.29
N CYS A 37 -7.83 -6.35 -3.83
CA CYS A 37 -6.82 -6.24 -4.86
C CYS A 37 -5.57 -5.56 -4.31
N VAL A 38 -4.44 -5.70 -5.01
CA VAL A 38 -3.20 -4.97 -4.74
C VAL A 38 -3.04 -3.85 -5.76
N LEU A 39 -2.75 -2.64 -5.30
CA LEU A 39 -2.36 -1.52 -6.14
C LEU A 39 -1.01 -1.81 -6.79
N ASN A 40 -0.97 -2.00 -8.11
CA ASN A 40 0.28 -2.33 -8.81
C ASN A 40 1.16 -1.09 -9.10
N GLN A 41 0.63 0.11 -8.83
CA GLN A 41 1.29 1.40 -8.99
C GLN A 41 0.63 2.44 -8.09
N ASN A 42 1.30 3.59 -7.89
CA ASN A 42 0.67 4.72 -7.22
C ASN A 42 -0.49 5.20 -8.09
N THR A 43 -1.66 5.44 -7.49
CA THR A 43 -2.83 5.84 -8.26
C THR A 43 -3.64 6.91 -7.56
N TRP A 44 -4.57 7.54 -8.28
CA TRP A 44 -5.49 8.50 -7.71
C TRP A 44 -6.82 7.83 -7.40
N LEU A 45 -7.30 8.04 -6.17
CA LEU A 45 -8.69 7.82 -5.82
C LEU A 45 -9.48 9.05 -6.25
N ARG A 46 -10.55 8.86 -7.02
CA ARG A 46 -11.39 9.96 -7.56
C ARG A 46 -12.82 9.90 -7.07
N ASP A 47 -13.50 11.05 -7.04
CA ASP A 47 -14.92 11.15 -6.64
C ASP A 47 -15.90 10.58 -7.69
N ALA A 48 -15.51 10.63 -8.96
CA ALA A 48 -16.16 10.01 -10.10
C ALA A 48 -15.11 9.45 -11.07
N GLU A 49 -15.54 8.65 -12.03
CA GLU A 49 -14.71 8.20 -13.15
C GLU A 49 -14.21 9.44 -13.92
N HIS A 50 -12.88 9.62 -13.99
CA HIS A 50 -12.23 10.84 -14.50
C HIS A 50 -12.57 12.14 -13.75
N GLY A 51 -13.19 12.06 -12.57
CA GLY A 51 -13.56 13.19 -11.71
C GLY A 51 -12.38 13.83 -10.97
N ASN A 52 -12.64 14.54 -9.87
CA ASN A 52 -11.57 15.16 -9.07
C ASN A 52 -10.76 14.11 -8.32
N VAL A 53 -9.46 14.38 -8.12
CA VAL A 53 -8.62 13.56 -7.27
C VAL A 53 -8.97 13.85 -5.81
N LEU A 54 -9.46 12.83 -5.10
CA LEU A 54 -9.67 12.87 -3.66
C LEU A 54 -8.34 12.72 -2.92
N ARG A 55 -7.51 11.76 -3.36
CA ARG A 55 -6.17 11.51 -2.82
C ARG A 55 -5.34 10.60 -3.72
N THR A 56 -4.05 10.54 -3.43
CA THR A 56 -3.15 9.51 -3.97
C THR A 56 -3.15 8.28 -3.05
N LEU A 57 -3.23 7.10 -3.64
CA LEU A 57 -3.06 5.80 -2.99
C LEU A 57 -1.68 5.23 -3.31
N THR A 58 -1.03 4.67 -2.29
CA THR A 58 0.33 4.12 -2.42
C THR A 58 0.34 2.73 -3.05
N ALA A 59 1.23 2.50 -4.00
CA ALA A 59 1.50 1.21 -4.62
C ALA A 59 1.81 0.12 -3.57
N GLY A 60 1.51 -1.13 -3.92
CA GLY A 60 1.72 -2.30 -3.09
C GLY A 60 0.73 -2.47 -1.94
N ARG A 61 -0.16 -1.50 -1.69
CA ARG A 61 -1.20 -1.60 -0.65
C ARG A 61 -2.49 -2.19 -1.20
N GLY A 62 -3.33 -2.67 -0.28
CA GLY A 62 -4.63 -3.22 -0.59
C GLY A 62 -5.63 -2.16 -1.04
N PHE A 63 -6.49 -2.54 -1.98
CA PHE A 63 -7.70 -1.83 -2.38
C PHE A 63 -8.89 -2.79 -2.30
N ARG A 64 -9.94 -2.40 -1.58
CA ARG A 64 -11.19 -3.16 -1.49
C ARG A 64 -12.08 -2.72 -2.63
N TRP A 65 -12.36 -3.61 -3.57
CA TRP A 65 -13.36 -3.39 -4.60
C TRP A 65 -14.75 -3.79 -4.10
N HIS A 66 -15.73 -2.90 -4.19
CA HIS A 66 -17.10 -3.14 -3.72
C HIS A 66 -17.99 -3.89 -4.73
N GLY A 67 -17.40 -4.47 -5.78
CA GLY A 67 -18.15 -5.16 -6.84
C GLY A 67 -18.78 -4.23 -7.88
N ILE A 68 -18.56 -2.92 -7.76
CA ILE A 68 -19.08 -1.91 -8.70
C ILE A 68 -17.98 -1.52 -9.68
N GLY A 69 -18.28 -1.62 -10.98
CA GLY A 69 -17.38 -1.21 -12.06
C GLY A 69 -18.11 -0.43 -13.15
N SER A 70 -17.39 0.49 -13.80
CA SER A 70 -17.96 1.42 -14.77
C SER A 70 -16.95 1.79 -15.85
N ASP A 71 -17.39 1.82 -17.10
CA ASP A 71 -16.67 2.46 -18.20
C ASP A 71 -17.58 3.56 -18.74
N THR A 72 -17.15 4.81 -18.60
CA THR A 72 -17.92 6.00 -19.03
C THR A 72 -17.77 6.30 -20.53
N GLY A 73 -17.49 5.28 -21.34
CA GLY A 73 -17.30 5.41 -22.79
C GLY A 73 -15.90 5.89 -23.18
N THR A 74 -14.93 5.74 -22.28
CA THR A 74 -13.54 6.17 -22.48
C THR A 74 -12.60 5.01 -22.77
N GLY A 75 -13.09 3.76 -22.65
CA GLY A 75 -12.28 2.55 -22.76
C GLY A 75 -11.46 2.24 -21.50
N VAL A 76 -11.60 3.06 -20.45
CA VAL A 76 -11.01 2.80 -19.13
C VAL A 76 -12.10 2.24 -18.23
N LEU A 77 -11.92 1.00 -17.80
CA LEU A 77 -12.78 0.40 -16.77
C LEU A 77 -12.32 0.87 -15.39
N TRP A 78 -13.23 1.44 -14.62
CA TRP A 78 -13.01 1.94 -13.25
C TRP A 78 -13.68 1.02 -12.24
N TYR A 79 -13.04 0.84 -11.09
CA TYR A 79 -13.58 0.11 -9.94
C TYR A 79 -13.79 1.04 -8.76
N TYR A 80 -14.94 0.88 -8.09
CA TYR A 80 -15.31 1.65 -6.91
C TYR A 80 -15.00 0.92 -5.61
N GLY A 81 -14.49 1.66 -4.64
CA GLY A 81 -14.22 1.21 -3.27
C GLY A 81 -13.11 2.02 -2.62
N HIS A 82 -12.36 1.43 -1.68
CA HIS A 82 -11.40 2.16 -0.85
C HIS A 82 -10.02 1.51 -0.75
N GLY A 83 -9.01 2.34 -0.49
CA GLY A 83 -7.65 1.89 -0.19
C GLY A 83 -7.43 1.57 1.28
N ALA A 84 -6.48 0.70 1.58
CA ALA A 84 -6.10 0.33 2.97
C ALA A 84 -5.64 1.49 3.86
N GLU A 85 -5.20 2.59 3.25
CA GLU A 85 -4.76 3.82 3.92
C GLU A 85 -5.88 4.83 4.14
N ALA A 86 -7.07 4.63 3.55
CA ALA A 86 -8.25 5.44 3.80
C ALA A 86 -9.52 4.56 3.78
N PRO A 87 -9.71 3.68 4.79
CA PRO A 87 -10.79 2.70 4.80
C PRO A 87 -12.21 3.28 4.91
N THR A 88 -12.34 4.59 5.12
CA THR A 88 -13.63 5.30 5.26
C THR A 88 -13.90 6.25 4.09
N GLN A 89 -13.07 6.25 3.06
CA GLN A 89 -13.22 7.11 1.89
C GLN A 89 -13.21 6.26 0.62
N ASP A 90 -14.39 6.09 0.06
CA ASP A 90 -14.57 5.42 -1.21
C ASP A 90 -14.34 6.37 -2.39
N GLY A 91 -14.02 5.78 -3.52
CA GLY A 91 -13.90 6.45 -4.79
C GLY A 91 -13.53 5.49 -5.90
N TRP A 92 -13.14 6.06 -7.03
CA TRP A 92 -12.86 5.34 -8.26
C TRP A 92 -11.37 5.27 -8.54
N VAL A 93 -10.90 4.07 -8.90
CA VAL A 93 -9.55 3.83 -9.44
C VAL A 93 -9.66 3.10 -10.78
N PRO A 94 -8.73 3.30 -11.73
CA PRO A 94 -8.67 2.47 -12.94
C PRO A 94 -8.42 1.01 -12.57
N ARG A 95 -9.18 0.09 -13.16
CA ARG A 95 -9.02 -1.36 -12.96
C ARG A 95 -7.59 -1.81 -13.24
N ASP A 96 -6.96 -1.26 -14.29
CA ASP A 96 -5.62 -1.64 -14.70
C ASP A 96 -4.54 -1.25 -13.67
N ASN A 97 -4.89 -0.43 -12.69
CA ASN A 97 -4.03 -0.09 -11.55
C ASN A 97 -4.14 -1.11 -10.40
N LEU A 98 -4.92 -2.17 -10.59
CA LEU A 98 -5.16 -3.24 -9.64
C LEU A 98 -4.60 -4.56 -10.18
N SER A 99 -4.20 -5.43 -9.26
CA SER A 99 -3.67 -6.76 -9.56
C SER A 99 -3.96 -7.74 -8.44
N GLY A 100 -3.85 -9.04 -8.71
CA GLY A 100 -3.91 -10.08 -7.67
C GLY A 100 -5.19 -10.06 -6.83
N CYS A 101 -6.33 -9.72 -7.44
CA CYS A 101 -7.59 -9.65 -6.73
C CYS A 101 -8.03 -11.03 -6.22
N TYR A 102 -8.42 -11.11 -4.95
CA TYR A 102 -8.95 -12.31 -4.33
C TYR A 102 -10.18 -12.00 -3.47
N TRP A 103 -11.01 -13.00 -3.27
CA TRP A 103 -12.14 -12.95 -2.35
C TRP A 103 -11.68 -13.55 -1.01
N PRO A 104 -11.65 -12.77 0.08
CA PRO A 104 -11.37 -13.31 1.41
C PRO A 104 -12.52 -14.18 1.93
#